data_AF-A0A1A5Y9U8-F1
#
_entry.id   AF-A0A1A5Y9U8-F1
#
_cell.length_a   1.000
_cell.length_b   1.000
_cell.length_c   1.000
_cell.angle_alpha   90.00
_cell.angle_beta   90.00
_cell.angle_gamma   90.00
#
_symmetry.space_group_name_H-M   'P 1'
#
loop_
_entity.id
_entity.type
_entity.pdbx_description
1 polymer ?
#
loop_
_entity_poly.entity_id
_entity_poly.type
_entity_poly.pdbx_seq_one_letter_code
_entity_poly.pdbx_strand_id
1 'polypeptide(L)'
;MRYKYPYTNEEEKQALVETHADKHLVEEQYLIDGNYLVFADEPLTPAKPPIAVTVEALEYEAALLALELVDTQARLQQSENDHATLLLELVDKGVI
;
A
#
# COMPACT_ATOMS: atom_id res chain seq x y z
N MET A 1 8.91 6.54 -22.29
CA MET A 1 9.57 5.20 -22.23
C MET A 1 10.96 5.35 -21.58
N ARG A 2 11.71 4.27 -21.27
CA ARG A 2 13.08 4.36 -20.70
C ARG A 2 14.11 3.88 -21.73
N TYR A 3 15.18 4.64 -21.91
CA TYR A 3 16.29 4.35 -22.82
C TYR A 3 17.59 4.22 -22.03
N LYS A 4 18.40 3.20 -22.33
CA LYS A 4 19.69 2.97 -21.68
C LYS A 4 20.81 3.10 -22.70
N TYR A 5 21.82 3.90 -22.38
CA TYR A 5 23.01 4.08 -23.23
C TYR A 5 24.27 3.79 -22.42
N PRO A 6 25.12 2.85 -22.86
CA PRO A 6 26.39 2.59 -22.21
C PRO A 6 27.39 3.73 -22.48
N TYR A 7 28.27 4.00 -21.52
CA TYR A 7 29.40 4.91 -21.71
C TYR A 7 30.64 4.38 -20.97
N THR A 8 31.82 4.70 -21.50
CA THR A 8 33.10 4.29 -20.91
C THR A 8 33.84 5.49 -20.30
N ASN A 9 33.75 6.65 -20.96
CA ASN A 9 34.50 7.85 -20.60
C ASN A 9 33.58 9.05 -20.33
N GLU A 10 34.11 10.06 -19.64
CA GLU A 10 33.37 11.28 -19.29
C GLU A 10 33.00 12.13 -20.52
N GLU A 11 33.83 12.11 -21.56
CA GLU A 11 33.51 12.76 -22.85
C GLU A 11 32.32 12.11 -23.54
N GLU A 12 32.25 10.77 -23.55
CA GLU A 12 31.12 10.02 -24.12
C GLU A 12 29.83 10.26 -23.33
N LYS A 13 29.95 10.33 -22.00
CA LYS A 13 28.85 10.69 -21.11
C LYS A 13 28.28 12.06 -21.47
N GLN A 14 29.13 13.06 -21.59
CA GLN A 14 28.71 14.42 -21.93
C GLN A 14 28.07 14.47 -23.33
N ALA A 15 28.65 13.78 -24.31
CA ALA A 15 28.10 13.68 -25.65
C ALA A 15 26.71 13.01 -25.67
N LEU A 16 26.47 11.98 -24.84
CA LEU A 16 25.16 11.35 -24.71
C LEU A 16 24.11 12.27 -24.08
N VAL A 17 24.51 13.06 -23.08
CA VAL A 17 23.63 14.06 -22.45
C VAL A 17 23.23 15.15 -23.45
N GLU A 18 24.17 15.60 -24.29
CA GLU A 18 23.91 16.61 -25.31
C GLU A 18 23.09 16.05 -26.48
N THR A 19 23.38 14.82 -26.92
CA THR A 19 22.65 14.14 -28.00
C THR A 19 21.21 13.84 -27.62
N HIS A 20 20.96 13.55 -26.33
CA HIS A 20 19.64 13.25 -25.79
C HIS A 20 19.09 14.37 -24.91
N ALA A 21 19.43 15.63 -25.23
CA ALA A 21 18.89 16.81 -24.54
C ALA A 21 17.37 16.95 -24.70
N ASP A 22 16.77 16.25 -25.67
CA ASP A 22 15.34 16.10 -25.86
C ASP A 22 14.68 15.18 -24.80
N LYS A 23 15.47 14.42 -24.04
CA LYS A 23 15.03 13.48 -23.01
C LYS A 23 15.53 13.88 -21.63
N HIS A 24 14.83 13.42 -20.62
CA HIS A 24 15.22 13.65 -19.23
C HIS A 24 16.21 12.56 -18.77
N LEU A 25 17.40 12.97 -18.30
CA LEU A 25 18.30 12.06 -17.60
C LEU A 25 17.67 11.68 -16.25
N VAL A 26 17.42 10.39 -16.06
CA VAL A 26 16.71 9.83 -14.91
C VAL A 26 17.69 9.27 -13.89
N GLU A 27 18.68 8.53 -14.35
CA GLU A 27 19.57 7.75 -13.48
C GLU A 27 20.90 7.46 -14.19
N GLU A 28 21.98 7.47 -13.41
CA GLU A 28 23.30 6.98 -13.83
C GLU A 28 23.58 5.67 -13.10
N GLN A 29 23.77 4.58 -13.84
CA GLN A 29 24.03 3.26 -13.28
C GLN A 29 25.50 2.89 -13.47
N TYR A 30 26.18 2.56 -12.38
CA TYR A 30 27.57 2.10 -12.37
C TYR A 30 27.57 0.59 -12.06
N LEU A 31 27.65 -0.25 -13.09
CA LEU A 31 27.64 -1.71 -12.95
C LEU A 31 29.02 -2.30 -13.23
N ILE A 32 29.24 -3.52 -12.74
CA ILE A 32 30.48 -4.28 -13.00
C ILE A 32 30.67 -4.51 -14.52
N ASP A 33 29.56 -4.63 -15.25
CA ASP A 33 29.53 -4.86 -16.70
C ASP A 33 29.48 -3.56 -17.53
N GLY A 34 29.72 -2.40 -16.91
CA GLY A 34 29.80 -1.09 -17.58
C GLY A 34 28.92 -0.01 -16.94
N ASN A 35 29.14 1.23 -17.36
CA ASN A 35 28.35 2.38 -16.89
C ASN A 35 27.26 2.73 -17.89
N TYR A 36 26.10 3.17 -17.42
CA TYR A 36 24.93 3.43 -18.24
C TYR A 36 24.22 4.72 -17.83
N LEU A 37 23.79 5.50 -18.80
CA LEU A 37 22.85 6.61 -18.62
C LEU A 37 21.44 6.14 -18.99
N VAL A 38 20.49 6.40 -18.09
CA VAL A 38 19.07 6.09 -18.30
C VAL A 38 18.32 7.39 -18.57
N PHE A 39 17.69 7.49 -19.74
CA PHE A 39 16.87 8.64 -20.15
C PHE A 39 15.39 8.25 -20.22
N ALA A 40 14.49 9.23 -20.04
CA ALA A 40 13.05 9.07 -20.24
C ALA A 40 12.44 10.23 -21.03
N ASP A 41 11.43 9.93 -21.85
CA ASP A 41 10.71 10.93 -22.66
C ASP A 41 9.83 11.86 -21.82
N GLU A 42 9.40 11.39 -20.65
CA GLU A 42 8.56 12.15 -19.73
C GLU A 42 9.32 12.38 -18.43
N PRO A 43 9.18 13.55 -17.79
CA PRO A 43 9.72 13.76 -16.46
C PRO A 43 9.09 12.72 -15.54
N LEU A 44 9.92 11.98 -14.80
CA LEU A 44 9.41 11.15 -13.72
C LEU A 44 8.76 12.09 -12.72
N THR A 45 7.43 12.17 -12.76
CA THR A 45 6.67 12.74 -11.65
C THR A 45 7.14 12.01 -10.41
N PRO A 46 7.61 12.70 -9.35
CA PRO A 46 7.98 12.04 -8.12
C PRO A 46 6.78 11.17 -7.73
N ALA A 47 7.01 9.87 -7.57
CA ALA A 47 5.97 8.94 -7.14
C ALA A 47 5.35 9.60 -5.90
N LYS A 48 4.05 9.94 -6.00
CA LYS A 48 3.30 10.50 -4.88
C LYS A 48 3.64 9.63 -3.67
N PRO A 49 4.19 10.19 -2.57
CA PRO A 49 4.55 9.37 -1.43
C PRO A 49 3.33 8.53 -1.07
N PRO A 50 3.50 7.23 -0.74
CA PRO A 50 2.40 6.44 -0.24
C PRO A 50 1.74 7.25 0.86
N ILE A 51 0.43 7.45 0.76
CA ILE A 51 -0.36 8.28 1.69
C ILE A 51 0.13 7.93 3.08
N ALA A 52 0.80 8.88 3.74
CA ALA A 52 1.37 8.65 5.05
C ALA A 52 0.19 8.47 6.00
N VAL A 53 -0.23 7.23 6.18
CA VAL A 53 -1.21 6.86 7.19
C VAL A 53 -0.57 7.25 8.52
N THR A 54 -1.12 8.27 9.17
CA THR A 54 -0.61 8.74 10.45
C THR A 54 -0.98 7.74 11.55
N VAL A 55 -0.13 7.63 12.57
CA VAL A 55 -0.40 6.79 13.75
C VAL A 55 -1.75 7.18 14.37
N GLU A 56 -2.05 8.48 14.42
CA GLU A 56 -3.31 9.02 14.92
C GLU A 56 -4.55 8.53 14.14
N ALA A 57 -4.45 8.41 12.81
CA ALA A 57 -5.55 7.88 11.99
C ALA A 57 -5.80 6.38 12.27
N LEU A 58 -4.73 5.60 12.46
CA LEU A 58 -4.83 4.18 12.79
C LEU A 58 -5.36 3.95 14.20
N GLU A 59 -4.95 4.78 15.17
CA GLU A 59 -5.46 4.73 16.54
C GLU A 59 -6.96 5.06 16.60
N TYR A 60 -7.39 6.06 15.83
CA TYR A 60 -8.81 6.41 15.71
C TYR A 60 -9.63 5.27 15.11
N GLU A 61 -9.15 4.67 14.01
CA GLU A 61 -9.82 3.54 13.37
C GLU A 61 -9.86 2.32 14.31
N ALA A 62 -8.76 2.01 15.00
CA ALA A 62 -8.70 0.93 15.97
C ALA A 62 -9.69 1.14 17.14
N ALA A 63 -9.84 2.37 17.63
CA ALA A 63 -10.81 2.68 18.67
C ALA A 63 -12.26 2.50 18.19
N LEU A 64 -12.55 2.88 16.95
CA LEU A 64 -13.87 2.69 16.35
C LEU A 64 -14.21 1.19 16.20
N LEU A 65 -13.25 0.41 15.67
CA LEU A 65 -13.41 -1.03 15.50
C LEU A 65 -13.57 -1.76 16.84
N ALA A 66 -12.84 -1.33 17.88
CA ALA A 66 -12.99 -1.88 19.22
C ALA A 66 -14.40 -1.63 19.79
N LEU A 67 -14.97 -0.45 19.55
CA LEU A 67 -16.33 -0.14 19.97
C LEU A 67 -17.36 -1.01 19.24
N GLU A 68 -17.25 -1.13 17.92
CA GLU A 68 -18.13 -1.99 17.12
C GLU A 68 -18.04 -3.47 17.56
N LEU A 69 -16.85 -3.93 17.90
CA LEU A 69 -16.64 -5.29 18.38
C LEU A 69 -17.32 -5.53 19.74
N VAL A 70 -17.29 -4.56 20.65
CA VAL A 70 -18.01 -4.66 21.93
C VAL A 70 -19.53 -4.72 21.71
N ASP A 71 -20.06 -3.87 20.84
CA ASP A 71 -21.50 -3.86 20.53
C ASP A 71 -21.97 -5.16 19.90
N THR A 72 -21.19 -5.71 18.96
CA THR A 72 -21.50 -6.99 18.32
C THR A 72 -21.45 -8.16 19.31
N GLN A 73 -20.50 -8.16 20.24
CA GLN A 73 -20.42 -9.16 21.31
C GLN A 73 -21.62 -9.09 22.26
N ALA A 74 -22.03 -7.89 22.67
CA ALA A 74 -23.21 -7.71 23.52
C ALA A 74 -24.48 -8.25 22.85
N ARG A 75 -24.66 -7.98 21.55
CA ARG A 75 -25.79 -8.48 20.77
C ARG A 75 -25.77 -10.00 20.61
N LEU A 76 -24.59 -10.59 20.41
CA LEU A 76 -24.43 -12.03 20.33
C LEU A 76 -24.81 -12.69 21.66
N GLN A 77 -24.29 -12.19 22.78
CA GLN A 77 -24.58 -12.72 24.09
C GLN A 77 -26.08 -12.61 24.44
N GLN A 78 -26.73 -11.50 24.07
CA GLN A 78 -28.17 -11.37 24.23
C GLN A 78 -28.92 -12.44 23.42
N SER A 79 -28.55 -12.63 22.15
CA SER A 79 -29.17 -13.65 21.29
C SER A 79 -28.98 -15.07 21.84
N GLU A 80 -27.81 -15.38 22.40
CA GLU A 80 -27.54 -16.67 23.03
C GLU A 80 -28.43 -16.90 24.27
N ASN A 81 -28.61 -15.87 25.10
CA ASN A 81 -29.50 -15.93 26.26
C ASN A 81 -30.97 -16.09 25.86
N ASP A 82 -31.40 -15.38 24.81
CA ASP A 82 -32.77 -15.49 24.28
C ASP A 82 -33.01 -16.90 23.74
N HIS A 83 -32.06 -17.47 22.99
CA HIS A 83 -32.13 -18.85 22.50
C HIS A 83 -32.15 -19.87 23.65
N ALA A 84 -31.32 -19.70 24.67
CA ALA A 84 -31.32 -20.58 25.84
C ALA A 84 -32.68 -20.54 26.57
N THR A 85 -33.27 -19.35 26.68
CA THR A 85 -34.58 -19.16 27.29
C THR A 85 -35.68 -19.85 26.48
N LEU A 86 -35.68 -19.69 25.15
CA LEU A 86 -36.62 -20.36 24.25
C LEU A 86 -36.48 -21.89 24.32
N LEU A 87 -35.26 -22.41 24.37
CA LEU A 87 -35.01 -23.84 24.52
C LEU A 87 -35.59 -24.38 25.84
N LEU A 88 -35.40 -23.67 26.94
CA LEU A 88 -35.98 -24.04 28.23
C LEU A 88 -37.51 -24.03 28.19
N GLU A 89 -38.12 -23.01 27.56
CA GLU A 89 -39.56 -22.92 27.42
C GLU A 89 -40.15 -24.05 26.55
N LEU A 90 -39.47 -24.43 25.47
CA LEU A 90 -39.90 -25.53 24.61
C LEU A 90 -39.81 -26.88 25.32
N VAL A 91 -38.78 -27.09 26.15
CA VAL A 91 -38.64 -28.27 27.02
C VAL A 91 -39.75 -28.30 28.08
N ASP A 92 -40.03 -27.18 28.75
CA ASP A 92 -41.10 -27.08 29.75
C ASP A 92 -42.49 -27.36 29.15
N LYS A 93 -42.71 -26.91 27.91
CA LYS A 93 -43.93 -27.18 27.15
C LYS A 93 -43.99 -28.57 26.53
N GLY A 94 -42.94 -29.38 26.66
CA GLY A 94 -42.86 -30.75 26.11
C GLY A 94 -42.92 -30.81 24.58
N VAL A 95 -42.49 -29.74 23.89
CA VAL A 95 -42.45 -29.68 22.42
C VAL A 95 -41.24 -30.44 21.87
N ILE A 96 -40.17 -30.51 22.67
CA ILE A 96 -38.93 -31.25 22.42
C ILE A 96 -38.48 -31.97 23.69
#